data_AF-A0A2T0ASK3-F1
#
_entry.id   AF-A0A2T0ASK3-F1
#
_cell.length_a   1.000
_cell.length_b   1.000
_cell.length_c   1.000
_cell.angle_alpha   90.00
_cell.angle_beta   90.00
_cell.angle_gamma   90.00
#
_symmetry.space_group_name_H-M   'P 1'
#
loop_
_entity.id
_entity.type
_entity.pdbx_description
1 polymer ?
#
loop_
_entity_poly.entity_id
_entity_poly.type
_entity_poly.pdbx_seq_one_letter_code
_entity_poly.pdbx_strand_id
1 'polypeptide(L)'
;MENIMFVAISENMADMARRVSGEMGLNIPIIVSEMEEVEDLVRRSPDIEVFISRGETARLLQRFSNKPVVYITCSTTDILEPVQRLTSSGIDRIAVIGSPFLIGEGSYDYKIGNTEIYMRSYELEELDYLASYLQEKGIHWVVSGAIDLKVTEKYNLKVEPLNTKLPSIKRALLEAVKIGKAQKDERLREREKAEEIGDYAAKLYVAIEQSAAAVEELASSSEELAAASQEAANVATKAFEDVNNTSEILQIIQRVAKQINLLGLNAAIEASRAGENGRGFSVVATEVRKLAKESNMSASKIDNMLNQFRSSVETVLQNIEQSNTISQEQAKSNQNIAYMLDNLRDVGRKLMDMSERKS
;
A
#
# COMPACT_ATOMS: atom_id res chain seq x y z
N MET A 1 28.48 1.89 17.83
CA MET A 1 28.30 1.36 19.20
C MET A 1 27.20 0.33 19.13
N GLU A 2 27.35 -0.78 19.83
CA GLU A 2 26.24 -1.73 19.96
C GLU A 2 25.24 -1.13 20.94
N ASN A 3 23.98 -0.99 20.55
CA ASN A 3 22.90 -0.46 21.40
C ASN A 3 22.42 -1.56 22.37
N ILE A 4 23.37 -2.15 23.08
CA ILE A 4 23.18 -3.29 23.97
C ILE A 4 23.65 -2.87 25.36
N MET A 5 22.87 -3.16 26.39
CA MET A 5 23.27 -2.89 27.77
C MET A 5 23.23 -4.16 28.61
N PHE A 6 24.31 -4.41 29.34
CA PHE A 6 24.36 -5.46 30.34
C PHE A 6 24.01 -4.88 31.70
N VAL A 7 22.95 -5.41 32.31
CA VAL A 7 22.50 -5.02 33.65
C VAL A 7 22.80 -6.17 34.61
N ALA A 8 23.87 -6.01 35.37
CA ALA A 8 24.33 -6.96 36.36
C ALA A 8 23.57 -6.78 37.69
N ILE A 9 23.29 -7.89 38.37
CA ILE A 9 22.68 -7.88 39.72
C ILE A 9 23.72 -7.80 40.84
N SER A 10 25.02 -7.82 40.51
CA SER A 10 26.13 -7.72 41.45
C SER A 10 27.41 -7.27 40.76
N GLU A 11 28.35 -6.69 41.53
CA GLU A 11 29.63 -6.24 40.97
C GLU A 11 30.46 -7.38 40.40
N ASN A 12 30.47 -8.55 41.04
CA ASN A 12 31.17 -9.73 40.52
C ASN A 12 30.66 -10.15 39.13
N MET A 13 29.34 -10.11 38.94
CA MET A 13 28.74 -10.37 37.63
C MET A 13 29.10 -9.30 36.61
N ALA A 14 29.15 -8.03 37.02
CA ALA A 14 29.61 -6.94 36.16
C ALA A 14 31.08 -7.10 35.75
N ASP A 15 31.97 -7.46 36.68
CA ASP A 15 33.38 -7.71 36.40
C ASP A 15 33.59 -8.87 35.42
N MET A 16 32.86 -9.97 35.62
CA MET A 16 32.86 -11.08 34.66
C MET A 16 32.34 -10.63 33.29
N ALA A 17 31.26 -9.84 33.24
CA ALA A 17 30.74 -9.30 31.99
C ALA A 17 31.74 -8.37 31.31
N ARG A 18 32.44 -7.50 32.05
CA ARG A 18 33.48 -6.60 31.52
C ARG A 18 34.63 -7.40 30.92
N ARG A 19 35.06 -8.44 31.62
CA ARG A 19 36.11 -9.35 31.12
C ARG A 19 35.69 -10.05 29.83
N VAL A 20 34.54 -10.71 29.82
CA VAL A 20 34.06 -11.44 28.62
C VAL A 20 33.81 -10.48 27.46
N SER A 21 33.19 -9.33 27.72
CA SER A 21 32.99 -8.26 26.73
C SER A 21 34.32 -7.80 26.14
N GLY A 22 35.33 -7.56 26.98
CA GLY A 22 36.68 -7.18 26.54
C GLY A 22 37.39 -8.26 25.72
N GLU A 23 37.31 -9.52 26.13
CA GLU A 23 37.82 -10.68 25.38
C GLU A 23 37.14 -10.83 24.01
N MET A 24 35.87 -10.43 23.91
CA MET A 24 35.09 -10.44 22.67
C MET A 24 35.26 -9.15 21.83
N GLY A 25 35.98 -8.15 22.33
CA GLY A 25 36.11 -6.84 21.68
C GLY A 25 34.80 -6.04 21.61
N LEU A 26 33.82 -6.38 22.46
CA LEU A 26 32.54 -5.67 22.53
C LEU A 26 32.69 -4.42 23.40
N ASN A 27 32.12 -3.30 22.93
CA ASN A 27 32.05 -2.04 23.66
C ASN A 27 30.59 -1.76 24.03
N ILE A 28 30.14 -2.41 25.11
CA ILE A 28 28.78 -2.28 25.64
C ILE A 28 28.80 -1.68 27.06
N PRO A 29 27.83 -0.83 27.42
CA PRO A 29 27.65 -0.40 28.80
C PRO A 29 27.30 -1.59 29.71
N ILE A 30 28.02 -1.69 30.82
CA ILE A 30 27.81 -2.70 31.86
C ILE A 30 27.55 -1.97 33.18
N ILE A 31 26.32 -2.09 33.68
CA ILE A 31 25.83 -1.35 34.84
C ILE A 31 25.37 -2.35 35.89
N VAL A 32 25.67 -2.09 37.15
CA VAL A 32 25.04 -2.79 38.28
C VAL A 32 23.79 -2.00 38.67
N SER A 33 22.65 -2.68 38.78
CA SER A 33 21.39 -2.06 39.16
C SER A 33 20.64 -2.96 40.12
N GLU A 34 20.09 -2.35 41.17
CA GLU A 34 19.11 -3.00 42.03
C GLU A 34 17.73 -3.04 41.34
N MET A 35 16.84 -3.93 41.79
CA MET A 35 15.53 -4.14 41.16
C MET A 35 14.66 -2.88 41.18
N GLU A 36 14.75 -2.10 42.26
CA GLU A 36 13.98 -0.87 42.48
C GLU A 36 14.37 0.25 41.50
N GLU A 37 15.58 0.20 40.95
CA GLU A 37 16.13 1.23 40.06
C GLU A 37 15.97 0.91 38.57
N VAL A 38 15.48 -0.29 38.23
CA VAL A 38 15.40 -0.77 36.84
C VAL A 38 14.51 0.12 35.97
N GLU A 39 13.40 0.61 36.50
CA GLU A 39 12.49 1.49 35.75
C GLU A 39 13.18 2.81 35.36
N ASP A 40 13.89 3.43 36.32
CA ASP A 40 14.63 4.66 36.10
C ASP A 40 15.83 4.45 35.19
N LEU A 41 16.47 3.29 35.24
CA LEU A 41 17.54 2.91 34.32
C LEU A 41 17.04 2.86 32.86
N VAL A 42 15.89 2.21 32.64
CA VAL A 42 15.27 2.13 31.30
C VAL A 42 14.92 3.51 30.78
N ARG A 43 14.31 4.37 31.62
CA ARG A 43 13.96 5.75 31.24
C ARG A 43 15.18 6.60 30.87
N ARG A 44 16.30 6.43 31.56
CA ARG A 44 17.56 7.13 31.29
C ARG A 44 18.36 6.55 30.11
N SER A 45 17.94 5.41 29.57
CA SER A 45 18.66 4.69 28.52
C SER A 45 17.79 4.44 27.27
N PRO A 46 17.21 5.50 26.66
CA PRO A 46 16.26 5.35 25.55
C PRO A 46 16.90 4.73 24.30
N ASP A 47 18.20 4.91 24.11
CA ASP A 47 18.94 4.46 22.91
C ASP A 47 19.35 2.97 22.98
N ILE A 48 19.21 2.32 24.13
CA ILE A 48 19.50 0.89 24.26
C ILE A 48 18.37 0.08 23.64
N GLU A 49 18.70 -0.89 22.81
CA GLU A 49 17.75 -1.69 22.04
C GLU A 49 17.64 -3.12 22.54
N VAL A 50 18.71 -3.64 23.14
CA VAL A 50 18.74 -4.99 23.71
C VAL A 50 19.34 -4.91 25.11
N PHE A 51 18.65 -5.49 26.08
CA PHE A 51 19.21 -5.64 27.42
C PHE A 51 19.70 -7.07 27.64
N ILE A 52 20.67 -7.22 28.53
CA ILE A 52 21.15 -8.51 29.00
C ILE A 52 21.08 -8.49 30.51
N SER A 53 20.39 -9.43 31.12
CA SER A 53 20.34 -9.53 32.58
C SER A 53 19.93 -10.93 33.03
N ARG A 54 19.73 -11.11 34.33
CA ARG A 54 19.39 -12.39 34.95
C ARG A 54 18.18 -12.25 35.86
N GLY A 55 17.37 -13.31 35.93
CA GLY A 55 16.31 -13.45 36.92
C GLY A 55 15.29 -12.30 36.86
N GLU A 56 14.88 -11.82 38.02
CA GLU A 56 13.83 -10.81 38.14
C GLU A 56 14.20 -9.46 37.52
N THR A 57 15.47 -9.05 37.58
CA THR A 57 15.96 -7.82 36.91
C THR A 57 15.74 -7.88 35.40
N ALA A 58 15.95 -9.04 34.76
CA ALA A 58 15.67 -9.22 33.33
C ALA A 58 14.17 -9.11 33.02
N ARG A 59 13.31 -9.64 33.90
CA ARG A 59 11.85 -9.55 33.76
C ARG A 59 11.36 -8.10 33.86
N LEU A 60 11.89 -7.34 34.82
CA LEU A 60 11.59 -5.92 34.98
C LEU A 60 12.06 -5.10 33.78
N LEU A 61 13.28 -5.35 33.26
CA LEU A 61 13.77 -4.72 32.05
C LEU A 61 12.84 -4.97 30.87
N GLN A 62 12.38 -6.21 30.68
CA GLN A 62 11.46 -6.56 29.60
C GLN A 62 10.13 -5.82 29.74
N ARG A 63 9.59 -5.77 30.97
CA ARG A 63 8.32 -5.12 31.29
C ARG A 63 8.36 -3.61 31.07
N PHE A 64 9.41 -2.93 31.55
CA PHE A 64 9.49 -1.47 31.51
C PHE A 64 10.00 -0.93 30.17
N SER A 65 10.87 -1.66 29.49
CA SER A 65 11.43 -1.18 28.21
C SER A 65 10.59 -1.55 27.01
N ASN A 66 9.83 -2.66 27.09
CA ASN A 66 9.20 -3.30 25.92
C ASN A 66 10.20 -3.59 24.79
N LYS A 67 11.48 -3.81 25.13
CA LYS A 67 12.57 -4.13 24.21
C LYS A 67 13.07 -5.55 24.47
N PRO A 68 13.75 -6.20 23.51
CA PRO A 68 14.32 -7.53 23.73
C PRO A 68 15.25 -7.57 24.94
N VAL A 69 15.05 -8.58 25.80
CA VAL A 69 15.95 -8.90 26.89
C VAL A 69 16.50 -10.31 26.72
N VAL A 70 17.82 -10.41 26.66
CA VAL A 70 18.53 -11.69 26.68
C VAL A 70 18.70 -12.14 28.12
N TYR A 71 18.05 -13.24 28.45
CA TYR A 71 18.11 -13.85 29.77
C TYR A 71 19.39 -14.66 29.92
N ILE A 72 20.18 -14.35 30.94
CA ILE A 72 21.32 -15.15 31.34
C ILE A 72 20.78 -16.35 32.12
N THR A 73 20.63 -17.47 31.44
CA THR A 73 20.23 -18.75 32.04
C THR A 73 21.46 -19.52 32.52
N CYS A 74 21.30 -20.37 33.53
CA CYS A 74 22.39 -21.18 34.05
C CYS A 74 22.88 -22.18 33.00
N SER A 75 24.20 -22.30 32.88
CA SER A 75 24.80 -23.41 32.14
C SER A 75 24.76 -24.70 32.98
N THR A 76 24.92 -25.85 32.32
CA THR A 76 25.11 -27.13 33.01
C THR A 76 26.26 -27.07 34.02
N THR A 77 27.34 -26.35 33.69
CA THR A 77 28.48 -26.15 34.60
C THR A 77 28.11 -25.30 35.81
N ASP A 78 27.26 -24.28 35.63
CA ASP A 78 26.81 -23.40 36.72
C ASP A 78 26.09 -24.21 37.81
N ILE A 79 25.33 -25.25 37.41
CA ILE A 79 24.59 -26.13 38.31
C ILE A 79 25.47 -27.27 38.84
N LEU A 80 26.25 -27.93 37.97
CA LEU A 80 26.98 -29.14 38.37
C LEU A 80 28.16 -28.84 39.29
N GLU A 81 28.87 -27.72 39.12
CA GLU A 81 30.03 -27.38 39.96
C GLU A 81 29.68 -27.24 41.46
N PRO A 82 28.67 -26.45 41.88
CA PRO A 82 28.27 -26.38 43.28
C PRO A 82 27.72 -27.72 43.80
N VAL A 83 26.95 -28.45 42.98
CA VAL A 83 26.46 -29.80 43.35
C VAL A 83 27.64 -30.75 43.60
N GLN A 84 28.65 -30.76 42.73
CA GLN A 84 29.84 -31.59 42.88
C GLN A 84 30.64 -31.25 44.13
N ARG A 85 30.75 -29.96 44.50
CA ARG A 85 31.40 -29.55 45.76
C ARG A 85 30.69 -30.12 46.98
N LEU A 86 29.36 -30.03 47.01
CA LEU A 86 28.54 -30.57 48.09
C LEU A 86 28.61 -32.09 48.16
N THR A 87 28.49 -32.78 47.02
CA THR A 87 28.65 -34.24 46.94
C THR A 87 30.04 -34.69 47.42
N SER A 88 31.09 -33.98 47.02
CA SER A 88 32.48 -34.27 47.44
C SER A 88 32.71 -34.02 48.94
N SER A 89 31.87 -33.18 49.56
CA SER A 89 31.87 -32.91 51.00
C SER A 89 31.02 -33.92 51.79
N GLY A 90 30.52 -34.97 51.13
CA GLY A 90 29.74 -36.05 51.76
C GLY A 90 28.25 -35.75 51.90
N ILE A 91 27.72 -34.73 51.21
CA ILE A 91 26.30 -34.41 51.25
C ILE A 91 25.53 -35.33 50.28
N ASP A 92 24.50 -36.00 50.80
CA ASP A 92 23.73 -37.04 50.13
C ASP A 92 22.33 -36.59 49.67
N ARG A 93 21.84 -35.43 50.13
CA ARG A 93 20.60 -34.81 49.65
C ARG A 93 20.79 -33.33 49.38
N ILE A 94 20.62 -32.94 48.12
CA ILE A 94 20.84 -31.57 47.63
C ILE A 94 19.60 -31.12 46.86
N ALA A 95 19.09 -29.94 47.13
CA ALA A 95 18.11 -29.30 46.23
C ALA A 95 18.81 -28.28 45.33
N VAL A 96 18.42 -28.19 44.06
CA VAL A 96 18.78 -27.07 43.17
C VAL A 96 17.49 -26.32 42.90
N ILE A 97 17.41 -25.08 43.36
CA ILE A 97 16.21 -24.25 43.20
C ILE A 97 16.52 -22.97 42.45
N GLY A 98 15.54 -22.47 41.71
CA GLY A 98 15.65 -21.21 40.98
C GLY A 98 14.39 -20.93 40.18
N SER A 99 14.28 -19.73 39.62
CA SER A 99 13.16 -19.43 38.72
C SER A 99 13.19 -20.32 37.46
N PRO A 100 12.03 -20.53 36.79
CA PRO A 100 11.96 -21.30 35.55
C PRO A 100 12.92 -20.78 34.47
N PHE A 101 13.10 -19.46 34.38
CA PHE A 101 14.05 -18.83 33.45
C PHE A 101 15.51 -19.13 33.77
N LEU A 102 15.82 -19.53 35.00
CA LEU A 102 17.19 -19.75 35.44
C LEU A 102 17.62 -21.21 35.30
N ILE A 103 16.78 -22.15 35.74
CA ILE A 103 17.11 -23.59 35.82
C ILE A 103 16.21 -24.49 34.95
N GLY A 104 15.26 -23.92 34.22
CA GLY A 104 14.25 -24.64 33.44
C GLY A 104 12.94 -24.86 34.22
N GLU A 105 11.85 -25.12 33.50
CA GLU A 105 10.55 -25.41 34.10
C GLU A 105 10.48 -26.82 34.67
N GLY A 106 9.89 -26.96 35.86
CA GLY A 106 9.45 -28.24 36.41
C GLY A 106 10.22 -28.72 37.64
N SER A 107 9.94 -29.97 38.01
CA SER A 107 10.51 -30.66 39.16
C SER A 107 11.13 -31.98 38.71
N TYR A 108 12.43 -32.14 38.93
CA TYR A 108 13.18 -33.31 38.48
C TYR A 108 14.05 -33.84 39.61
N ASP A 109 14.10 -35.16 39.73
CA ASP A 109 14.91 -35.86 40.72
C ASP A 109 15.98 -36.69 40.02
N TYR A 110 17.22 -36.50 40.43
CA TYR A 110 18.38 -37.20 39.89
C TYR A 110 19.13 -37.92 41.00
N LYS A 111 19.84 -38.99 40.64
CA LYS A 111 20.73 -39.71 41.55
C LYS A 111 22.11 -39.82 40.93
N ILE A 112 23.12 -39.28 41.62
CA ILE A 112 24.52 -39.35 41.22
C ILE A 112 25.29 -40.05 42.34
N GLY A 113 25.67 -41.30 42.10
CA GLY A 113 26.25 -42.15 43.14
C GLY A 113 25.28 -42.35 44.31
N ASN A 114 25.69 -41.93 45.50
CA ASN A 114 24.87 -41.98 46.72
C ASN A 114 24.09 -40.69 47.01
N THR A 115 24.24 -39.66 46.17
CA THR A 115 23.60 -38.36 46.37
C THR A 115 22.32 -38.25 45.54
N GLU A 116 21.23 -37.83 46.18
CA GLU A 116 19.94 -37.49 45.58
C GLU A 116 19.88 -35.96 45.35
N ILE A 117 19.56 -35.56 44.12
CA ILE A 117 19.51 -34.16 43.69
C ILE A 117 18.08 -33.83 43.28
N TYR A 118 17.48 -32.85 43.95
CA TYR A 118 16.11 -32.40 43.72
C TYR A 118 16.13 -31.04 43.02
N MET A 119 15.93 -31.02 41.70
CA MET A 119 15.77 -29.78 40.94
C MET A 119 14.32 -29.30 41.03
N ARG A 120 14.10 -28.07 41.50
CA ARG A 120 12.76 -27.48 41.67
C ARG A 120 12.74 -26.04 41.16
N SER A 121 12.01 -25.79 40.08
CA SER A 121 11.69 -24.42 39.69
C SER A 121 10.58 -23.83 40.56
N TYR A 122 10.60 -22.53 40.84
CA TYR A 122 9.55 -21.85 41.61
C TYR A 122 9.25 -20.45 41.08
N GLU A 123 8.02 -19.99 41.27
CA GLU A 123 7.68 -18.56 41.20
C GLU A 123 7.93 -17.89 42.55
N LEU A 124 8.31 -16.60 42.57
CA LEU A 124 8.75 -15.89 43.77
C LEU A 124 7.78 -16.02 44.95
N GLU A 125 6.48 -16.05 44.69
CA GLU A 125 5.42 -16.20 45.68
C GLU A 125 5.39 -17.59 46.34
N GLU A 126 6.00 -18.60 45.73
CA GLU A 126 6.01 -20.01 46.16
C GLU A 126 7.26 -20.36 46.99
N LEU A 127 8.23 -19.46 47.09
CA LEU A 127 9.55 -19.72 47.66
C LEU A 127 9.50 -20.15 49.14
N ASP A 128 8.64 -19.52 49.95
CA ASP A 128 8.43 -19.90 51.37
C ASP A 128 7.85 -21.33 51.50
N TYR A 129 6.90 -21.69 50.64
CA TYR A 129 6.30 -23.03 50.63
C TYR A 129 7.34 -24.08 50.23
N LEU A 130 8.11 -23.80 49.17
CA LEU A 130 9.17 -24.70 48.70
C LEU A 130 10.24 -24.90 49.79
N ALA A 131 10.67 -23.83 50.46
CA ALA A 131 11.66 -23.92 51.54
C ALA A 131 11.17 -24.81 52.70
N SER A 132 9.91 -24.65 53.12
CA SER A 132 9.29 -25.51 54.14
C SER A 132 9.24 -26.98 53.71
N TYR A 133 8.85 -27.23 52.45
CA TYR A 133 8.78 -28.58 51.88
C TYR A 133 10.15 -29.27 51.86
N LEU A 134 11.22 -28.55 51.46
CA LEU A 134 12.57 -29.10 51.43
C LEU A 134 13.04 -29.52 52.82
N GLN A 135 12.74 -28.71 53.84
CA GLN A 135 13.07 -29.02 55.23
C GLN A 135 12.33 -30.28 55.73
N GLU A 136 11.03 -30.41 55.45
CA GLU A 136 10.23 -31.59 55.81
C GLU A 136 10.76 -32.88 55.16
N LYS A 137 11.37 -32.77 53.97
CA LYS A 137 12.02 -33.88 53.27
C LYS A 137 13.44 -34.18 53.78
N GLY A 138 13.92 -33.44 54.78
CA GLY A 138 15.27 -33.57 55.34
C GLY A 138 16.36 -33.09 54.39
N ILE A 139 16.03 -32.18 53.47
CA ILE A 139 17.00 -31.56 52.57
C ILE A 139 17.46 -30.26 53.22
N HIS A 140 18.73 -30.23 53.64
CA HIS A 140 19.31 -29.09 54.36
C HIS A 140 20.30 -28.28 53.52
N TRP A 141 20.67 -28.76 52.33
CA TRP A 141 21.60 -28.09 51.42
C TRP A 141 20.91 -27.75 50.10
N VAL A 142 21.00 -26.48 49.73
CA VAL A 142 20.33 -25.93 48.55
C VAL A 142 21.33 -25.18 47.68
N VAL A 143 21.31 -25.43 46.39
CA VAL A 143 22.00 -24.64 45.36
C VAL A 143 21.00 -23.65 44.80
N SER A 144 21.18 -22.35 45.06
CA SER A 144 20.17 -21.33 44.74
C SER A 144 20.75 -19.96 44.42
N GLY A 145 19.91 -19.06 43.91
CA GLY A 145 20.28 -17.67 43.60
C GLY A 145 20.33 -16.79 44.85
N ALA A 146 20.86 -15.57 44.69
CA ALA A 146 21.02 -14.61 45.81
C ALA A 146 19.69 -14.17 46.46
N ILE A 147 18.60 -14.17 45.69
CA ILE A 147 17.24 -13.82 46.15
C ILE A 147 16.77 -14.78 47.26
N ASP A 148 17.24 -16.02 47.22
CA ASP A 148 16.77 -17.09 48.10
C ASP A 148 17.41 -17.05 49.48
N LEU A 149 18.47 -16.25 49.68
CA LEU A 149 19.28 -16.24 50.90
C LEU A 149 18.46 -15.87 52.14
N LYS A 150 17.55 -14.87 52.03
CA LYS A 150 16.71 -14.45 53.17
C LYS A 150 15.70 -15.53 53.58
N VAL A 151 15.11 -16.24 52.62
CA VAL A 151 14.12 -17.29 52.90
C VAL A 151 14.81 -18.56 53.38
N THR A 152 15.92 -18.94 52.76
CA THR A 152 16.68 -20.13 53.16
C THR A 152 17.27 -20.00 54.58
N GLU A 153 17.70 -18.80 55.00
CA GLU A 153 18.11 -18.52 56.39
C GLU A 153 16.97 -18.76 57.39
N LYS A 154 15.74 -18.31 57.07
CA LYS A 154 14.55 -18.52 57.92
C LYS A 154 14.24 -19.99 58.18
N TYR A 155 14.50 -20.87 57.22
CA TYR A 155 14.26 -22.32 57.32
C TYR A 155 15.53 -23.13 57.68
N ASN A 156 16.62 -22.46 58.07
CA ASN A 156 17.90 -23.08 58.43
C ASN A 156 18.47 -23.99 57.30
N LEU A 157 18.25 -23.59 56.05
CA LEU A 157 18.80 -24.24 54.87
C LEU A 157 20.18 -23.65 54.58
N LYS A 158 21.18 -24.50 54.37
CA LYS A 158 22.53 -24.09 53.97
C LYS A 158 22.56 -23.89 52.47
N VAL A 159 23.00 -22.70 52.05
CA VAL A 159 23.01 -22.34 50.63
C VAL A 159 24.40 -22.41 50.04
N GLU A 160 24.52 -23.15 48.95
CA GLU A 160 25.65 -23.06 48.03
C GLU A 160 25.24 -22.14 46.87
N PRO A 161 25.97 -21.04 46.61
CA PRO A 161 25.51 -20.02 45.68
C PRO A 161 25.58 -20.48 44.22
N LEU A 162 24.45 -20.34 43.51
CA LEU A 162 24.33 -20.56 42.07
C LEU A 162 24.84 -19.33 41.30
N ASN A 163 26.16 -19.23 41.20
CA ASN A 163 26.83 -18.13 40.53
C ASN A 163 26.91 -18.32 39.02
N THR A 164 26.63 -17.24 38.28
CA THR A 164 26.82 -17.20 36.83
C THR A 164 28.31 -17.36 36.51
N LYS A 165 28.63 -18.19 35.52
CA LYS A 165 30.01 -18.36 35.03
C LYS A 165 30.22 -17.70 33.67
N LEU A 166 31.49 -17.59 33.28
CA LEU A 166 31.91 -16.98 32.00
C LEU A 166 31.17 -17.55 30.77
N PRO A 167 30.92 -18.87 30.64
CA PRO A 167 30.21 -19.41 29.47
C PRO A 167 28.78 -18.87 29.32
N SER A 168 28.06 -18.70 30.44
CA SER A 168 26.68 -18.20 30.45
C SER A 168 26.61 -16.73 30.02
N ILE A 169 27.54 -15.91 30.51
CA ILE A 169 27.69 -14.51 30.10
C ILE A 169 28.08 -14.42 28.61
N LYS A 170 29.05 -15.23 28.18
CA LYS A 170 29.50 -15.26 26.77
C LYS A 170 28.36 -15.62 25.82
N ARG A 171 27.54 -16.62 26.16
CA ARG A 171 26.37 -17.00 25.37
C ARG A 171 25.36 -15.85 25.27
N ALA A 172 25.04 -15.23 26.40
CA ALA A 172 24.08 -14.13 26.43
C ALA A 172 24.58 -12.90 25.63
N LEU A 173 25.86 -12.58 25.71
CA LEU A 173 26.48 -11.54 24.89
C LEU A 173 26.38 -11.84 23.40
N LEU A 174 26.72 -13.07 22.97
CA LEU A 174 26.61 -13.48 21.57
C LEU A 174 25.17 -13.39 21.05
N GLU A 175 24.20 -13.80 21.85
CA GLU A 175 22.79 -13.73 21.50
C GLU A 175 22.30 -12.28 21.39
N ALA A 176 22.70 -11.41 22.33
CA ALA A 176 22.36 -10.00 22.28
C ALA A 176 22.93 -9.29 21.06
N VAL A 177 24.19 -9.57 20.71
CA VAL A 177 24.84 -9.04 19.50
C VAL A 177 24.09 -9.49 18.25
N LYS A 178 23.66 -10.76 18.20
CA LYS A 178 22.86 -11.29 17.09
C LYS A 178 21.52 -10.56 16.95
N ILE A 179 20.82 -10.33 18.05
CA ILE A 179 19.54 -9.60 18.06
C ILE A 179 19.75 -8.14 17.64
N GLY A 180 20.71 -7.44 18.23
CA GLY A 180 20.99 -6.04 17.91
C GLY A 180 21.36 -5.84 16.43
N LYS A 181 22.17 -6.75 15.87
CA LYS A 181 22.49 -6.73 14.44
C LYS A 181 21.25 -6.94 13.57
N ALA A 182 20.41 -7.93 13.90
CA ALA A 182 19.19 -8.21 13.14
C ALA A 182 18.23 -7.01 13.15
N GLN A 183 18.04 -6.36 14.29
CA GLN A 183 17.20 -5.16 14.41
C GLN A 183 17.75 -3.97 13.63
N LYS A 184 19.07 -3.80 13.60
CA LYS A 184 19.72 -2.75 12.80
C LYS A 184 19.51 -2.98 11.31
N ASP A 185 19.70 -4.21 10.83
CA ASP A 185 19.51 -4.58 9.43
C ASP A 185 18.02 -4.46 9.02
N GLU A 186 17.09 -4.75 9.92
CA GLU A 186 15.65 -4.51 9.70
C GLU A 186 15.34 -3.02 9.57
N ARG A 187 15.83 -2.18 10.47
CA ARG A 187 15.64 -0.71 10.40
C ARG A 187 16.23 -0.09 9.13
N LEU A 188 17.40 -0.54 8.70
CA LEU A 188 17.99 -0.06 7.45
C LEU A 188 17.06 -0.40 6.26
N ARG A 189 16.54 -1.62 6.20
CA ARG A 189 15.59 -2.03 5.17
C ARG A 189 14.26 -1.29 5.25
N GLU A 190 13.77 -0.99 6.45
CA GLU A 190 12.56 -0.18 6.62
C GLU A 190 12.77 1.25 6.11
N ARG A 191 13.93 1.85 6.39
CA ARG A 191 14.30 3.18 5.91
C ARG A 191 14.46 3.24 4.39
N GLU A 192 15.15 2.26 3.80
CA GLU A 192 15.28 2.13 2.34
C GLU A 192 13.90 2.02 1.67
N LYS A 193 12.99 1.23 2.24
CA LYS A 193 11.60 1.14 1.75
C LYS A 193 10.83 2.45 1.91
N ALA A 194 11.03 3.17 3.02
CA ALA A 194 10.38 4.45 3.24
C ALA A 194 10.83 5.49 2.20
N GLU A 195 12.13 5.54 1.90
CA GLU A 195 12.70 6.39 0.84
C GLU A 195 12.13 6.03 -0.53
N GLU A 196 12.07 4.74 -0.87
CA GLU A 196 11.49 4.26 -2.14
C GLU A 196 10.00 4.64 -2.27
N ILE A 197 9.22 4.52 -1.18
CA ILE A 197 7.81 4.96 -1.14
C ILE A 197 7.70 6.46 -1.40
N GLY A 198 8.58 7.27 -0.79
CA GLY A 198 8.61 8.73 -0.98
C GLY A 198 8.87 9.10 -2.43
N ASP A 199 9.84 8.44 -3.07
CA ASP A 199 10.16 8.62 -4.49
C ASP A 199 8.97 8.26 -5.41
N TYR A 200 8.29 7.14 -5.15
CA TYR A 200 7.10 6.78 -5.92
C TYR A 200 5.93 7.74 -5.68
N ALA A 201 5.74 8.22 -4.45
CA ALA A 201 4.72 9.21 -4.13
C ALA A 201 4.97 10.53 -4.87
N ALA A 202 6.22 11.00 -4.92
CA ALA A 202 6.59 12.20 -5.67
C ALA A 202 6.34 12.04 -7.18
N LYS A 203 6.74 10.90 -7.77
CA LYS A 203 6.46 10.58 -9.18
C LYS A 203 4.96 10.50 -9.47
N LEU A 204 4.19 9.91 -8.57
CA LEU A 204 2.74 9.84 -8.67
C LEU A 204 2.11 11.24 -8.68
N TYR A 205 2.56 12.14 -7.82
CA TYR A 205 2.08 13.53 -7.79
C TYR A 205 2.29 14.25 -9.13
N VAL A 206 3.50 14.13 -9.71
CA VAL A 206 3.78 14.73 -11.03
C VAL A 206 2.87 14.15 -12.11
N ALA A 207 2.67 12.83 -12.12
CA ALA A 207 1.79 12.17 -13.08
C ALA A 207 0.32 12.60 -12.93
N ILE A 208 -0.15 12.81 -11.69
CA ILE A 208 -1.51 13.30 -11.41
C ILE A 208 -1.69 14.72 -11.94
N GLU A 209 -0.75 15.63 -11.69
CA GLU A 209 -0.83 17.01 -12.20
C GLU A 209 -0.87 17.06 -13.73
N GLN A 210 -0.02 16.27 -14.39
CA GLN A 210 -0.02 16.14 -15.85
C GLN A 210 -1.35 15.57 -16.37
N SER A 211 -1.89 14.56 -15.69
CA SER A 211 -3.18 13.96 -16.06
C SER A 211 -4.34 14.93 -15.84
N ALA A 212 -4.31 15.74 -14.78
CA ALA A 212 -5.33 16.74 -14.51
C ALA A 212 -5.36 17.82 -15.61
N ALA A 213 -4.19 18.32 -16.00
CA ALA A 213 -4.08 19.28 -17.11
C ALA A 213 -4.61 18.70 -18.43
N ALA A 214 -4.30 17.43 -18.74
CA ALA A 214 -4.81 16.76 -19.93
C ALA A 214 -6.34 16.58 -19.90
N VAL A 215 -6.92 16.32 -18.73
CA VAL A 215 -8.39 16.20 -18.57
C VAL A 215 -9.08 17.55 -18.76
N GLU A 216 -8.50 18.64 -18.26
CA GLU A 216 -9.00 20.01 -18.49
C GLU A 216 -8.97 20.38 -19.98
N GLU A 217 -7.87 20.08 -20.67
CA GLU A 217 -7.75 20.28 -22.11
C GLU A 217 -8.79 19.47 -22.89
N LEU A 218 -8.98 18.19 -22.53
CA LEU A 218 -10.01 17.35 -23.12
C LEU A 218 -11.43 17.85 -22.85
N ALA A 219 -11.69 18.44 -21.69
CA ALA A 219 -13.00 19.03 -21.39
C ALA A 219 -13.27 20.25 -22.28
N SER A 220 -12.30 21.15 -22.41
CA SER A 220 -12.37 22.30 -23.31
C SER A 220 -12.60 21.87 -24.76
N SER A 221 -11.85 20.86 -25.23
CA SER A 221 -11.99 20.34 -26.59
C SER A 221 -13.36 19.72 -26.86
N SER A 222 -13.95 19.01 -25.88
CA SER A 222 -15.31 18.49 -25.99
C SER A 222 -16.36 19.59 -26.12
N GLU A 223 -16.22 20.68 -25.37
CA GLU A 223 -17.12 21.85 -25.44
C GLU A 223 -17.02 22.55 -26.81
N GLU A 224 -15.81 22.75 -27.32
CA GLU A 224 -15.57 23.29 -28.66
C GLU A 224 -16.18 22.39 -29.75
N LEU A 225 -16.01 21.07 -29.64
CA LEU A 225 -16.59 20.12 -30.58
C LEU A 225 -18.12 20.16 -30.56
N ALA A 226 -18.74 20.29 -29.39
CA ALA A 226 -20.19 20.42 -29.27
C ALA A 226 -20.70 21.72 -29.92
N ALA A 227 -20.00 22.84 -29.70
CA ALA A 227 -20.32 24.12 -30.33
C ALA A 227 -20.20 24.05 -31.87
N ALA A 228 -19.09 23.50 -32.37
CA ALA A 228 -18.87 23.32 -33.81
C ALA A 228 -19.91 22.39 -34.45
N SER A 229 -20.30 21.31 -33.75
CA SER A 229 -21.34 20.39 -34.18
C SER A 229 -22.71 21.09 -34.26
N GLN A 230 -23.03 21.94 -33.30
CA GLN A 230 -24.26 22.72 -33.31
C GLN A 230 -24.30 23.74 -34.45
N GLU A 231 -23.18 24.40 -34.75
CA GLU A 231 -23.08 25.30 -35.90
C GLU A 231 -23.24 24.54 -37.22
N ALA A 232 -22.56 23.40 -37.37
CA ALA A 232 -22.69 22.53 -38.53
C ALA A 232 -24.14 22.04 -38.73
N ALA A 233 -24.86 21.73 -37.64
CA ALA A 233 -26.27 21.34 -37.70
C ALA A 233 -27.17 22.46 -38.25
N ASN A 234 -26.91 23.70 -37.83
CA ASN A 234 -27.65 24.87 -38.29
C ASN A 234 -27.41 25.11 -39.79
N VAL A 235 -26.15 25.00 -40.24
CA VAL A 235 -25.79 25.14 -41.67
C VAL A 235 -26.42 24.02 -42.50
N ALA A 236 -26.37 22.78 -42.03
CA ALA A 236 -26.97 21.63 -42.72
C ALA A 236 -28.50 21.75 -42.82
N THR A 237 -29.17 22.18 -41.73
CA THR A 237 -30.62 22.44 -41.73
C THR A 237 -30.98 23.53 -42.75
N LYS A 238 -30.22 24.63 -42.81
CA LYS A 238 -30.45 25.68 -43.80
C LYS A 238 -30.26 25.18 -45.24
N ALA A 239 -29.20 24.41 -45.48
CA ALA A 239 -28.97 23.80 -46.79
C ALA A 239 -30.13 22.86 -47.21
N PHE A 240 -30.69 22.12 -46.26
CA PHE A 240 -31.86 21.28 -46.49
C PHE A 240 -33.10 22.09 -46.89
N GLU A 241 -33.35 23.22 -46.22
CA GLU A 241 -34.43 24.16 -46.57
C GLU A 241 -34.24 24.77 -47.97
N ASP A 242 -33.02 25.22 -48.29
CA ASP A 242 -32.68 25.81 -49.59
C ASP A 242 -32.89 24.81 -50.74
N VAL A 243 -32.60 23.53 -50.51
CA VAL A 243 -32.85 22.44 -51.47
C VAL A 243 -34.34 22.26 -51.71
N ASN A 244 -35.16 22.22 -50.65
CA ASN A 244 -36.61 22.09 -50.79
C ASN A 244 -37.21 23.28 -51.56
N ASN A 245 -36.78 24.51 -51.24
CA ASN A 245 -37.19 25.71 -51.97
C ASN A 245 -36.82 25.64 -53.46
N THR A 246 -35.62 25.14 -53.77
CA THR A 246 -35.16 24.98 -55.15
C THR A 246 -35.97 23.92 -55.91
N SER A 247 -36.30 22.81 -55.24
CA SER A 247 -37.18 21.77 -55.80
C SER A 247 -38.58 22.31 -56.13
N GLU A 248 -39.15 23.18 -55.29
CA GLU A 248 -40.43 23.85 -55.59
C GLU A 248 -40.35 24.72 -56.85
N ILE A 249 -39.26 25.50 -56.99
CA ILE A 249 -39.02 26.32 -58.19
C ILE A 249 -38.91 25.44 -59.45
N LEU A 250 -38.24 24.29 -59.36
CA LEU A 250 -38.13 23.35 -60.49
C LEU A 250 -39.48 22.77 -60.89
N GLN A 251 -40.36 22.46 -59.95
CA GLN A 251 -41.73 22.02 -60.26
C GLN A 251 -42.50 23.10 -61.04
N ILE A 252 -42.31 24.37 -60.69
CA ILE A 252 -42.88 25.50 -61.45
C ILE A 252 -42.31 25.54 -62.87
N ILE A 253 -40.99 25.41 -63.03
CA ILE A 253 -40.33 25.41 -64.35
C ILE A 253 -40.82 24.24 -65.21
N GLN A 254 -40.93 23.04 -64.66
CA GLN A 254 -41.46 21.87 -65.37
C GLN A 254 -42.91 22.09 -65.83
N ARG A 255 -43.75 22.68 -64.96
CA ARG A 255 -45.14 23.03 -65.29
C ARG A 255 -45.21 24.08 -66.41
N VAL A 256 -44.40 25.12 -66.35
CA VAL A 256 -44.31 26.17 -67.39
C VAL A 256 -43.82 25.57 -68.70
N ALA A 257 -42.76 24.76 -68.69
CA ALA A 257 -42.26 24.07 -69.87
C ALA A 257 -43.33 23.16 -70.51
N LYS A 258 -44.12 22.45 -69.70
CA LYS A 258 -45.25 21.64 -70.17
C LYS A 258 -46.34 22.50 -70.82
N GLN A 259 -46.67 23.65 -70.23
CA GLN A 259 -47.62 24.61 -70.81
C GLN A 259 -47.11 25.20 -72.13
N ILE A 260 -45.84 25.61 -72.21
CA ILE A 260 -45.24 26.13 -73.44
C ILE A 260 -45.25 25.05 -74.54
N ASN A 261 -44.95 23.79 -74.21
CA ASN A 261 -45.02 22.70 -75.19
C ASN A 261 -46.45 22.48 -75.71
N LEU A 262 -47.49 22.65 -74.88
CA LEU A 262 -48.89 22.59 -75.31
C LEU A 262 -49.28 23.81 -76.17
N LEU A 263 -48.83 25.01 -75.80
CA LEU A 263 -49.03 26.23 -76.59
C LEU A 263 -48.37 26.11 -77.97
N GLY A 264 -47.13 25.64 -78.02
CA GLY A 264 -46.41 25.38 -79.26
C GLY A 264 -47.07 24.29 -80.11
N LEU A 265 -47.70 23.28 -79.49
CA LEU A 265 -48.49 22.29 -80.21
C LEU A 265 -49.73 22.93 -80.86
N ASN A 266 -50.47 23.74 -80.11
CA ASN A 266 -51.64 24.45 -80.63
C ASN A 266 -51.25 25.39 -81.78
N ALA A 267 -50.13 26.12 -81.64
CA ALA A 267 -49.60 26.98 -82.68
C ALA A 267 -49.18 26.20 -83.94
N ALA A 268 -48.57 25.03 -83.79
CA ALA A 268 -48.21 24.16 -84.92
C ALA A 268 -49.45 23.64 -85.67
N ILE A 269 -50.52 23.29 -84.94
CA ILE A 269 -51.80 22.88 -85.52
C ILE A 269 -52.40 24.03 -86.34
N GLU A 270 -52.47 25.24 -85.78
CA GLU A 270 -53.06 26.39 -86.46
C GLU A 270 -52.21 26.84 -87.67
N ALA A 271 -50.88 26.77 -87.56
CA ALA A 271 -49.97 26.99 -88.67
C ALA A 271 -50.18 25.98 -89.81
N SER A 272 -50.43 24.71 -89.49
CA SER A 272 -50.80 23.70 -90.49
C SER A 272 -52.16 23.98 -91.13
N ARG A 273 -53.10 24.54 -90.37
CA ARG A 273 -54.45 24.89 -90.85
C ARG A 273 -54.47 26.07 -91.81
N ALA A 274 -53.54 27.01 -91.64
CA ALA A 274 -53.36 28.17 -92.52
C ALA A 274 -52.67 27.85 -93.87
N GLY A 275 -52.25 26.60 -94.09
CA GLY A 275 -51.65 26.16 -95.35
C GLY A 275 -50.32 26.86 -95.68
N GLU A 276 -50.16 27.34 -96.91
CA GLU A 276 -48.94 28.03 -97.38
C GLU A 276 -48.60 29.27 -96.53
N ASN A 277 -49.61 30.02 -96.08
CA ASN A 277 -49.44 31.23 -95.26
C ASN A 277 -48.91 30.93 -93.85
N GLY A 278 -49.02 29.68 -93.39
CA GLY A 278 -48.60 29.24 -92.05
C GLY A 278 -47.21 28.63 -91.97
N ARG A 279 -46.48 28.43 -93.09
CA ARG A 279 -45.19 27.72 -93.11
C ARG A 279 -44.16 28.33 -92.16
N GLY A 280 -44.02 29.65 -92.13
CA GLY A 280 -43.10 30.34 -91.21
C GLY A 280 -43.46 30.14 -89.73
N PHE A 281 -44.76 30.24 -89.40
CA PHE A 281 -45.25 29.99 -88.04
C PHE A 281 -45.07 28.53 -87.60
N SER A 282 -45.18 27.57 -88.52
CA SER A 282 -44.96 26.14 -88.22
C SER A 282 -43.52 25.84 -87.78
N VAL A 283 -42.54 26.48 -88.42
CA VAL A 283 -41.12 26.37 -88.04
C VAL A 283 -40.91 26.93 -86.63
N VAL A 284 -41.42 28.12 -86.35
CA VAL A 284 -41.32 28.75 -85.02
C VAL A 284 -42.00 27.89 -83.94
N ALA A 285 -43.20 27.38 -84.21
CA ALA A 285 -43.94 26.53 -83.29
C ALA A 285 -43.19 25.22 -82.96
N THR A 286 -42.51 24.64 -83.96
CA THR A 286 -41.67 23.44 -83.78
C THR A 286 -40.46 23.74 -82.89
N GLU A 287 -39.77 24.87 -83.10
CA GLU A 287 -38.61 25.26 -82.29
C GLU A 287 -39.03 25.58 -80.84
N VAL A 288 -40.17 26.26 -80.64
CA VAL A 288 -40.72 26.52 -79.30
C VAL A 288 -41.03 25.21 -78.55
N ARG A 289 -41.59 24.20 -79.24
CA ARG A 289 -41.83 22.88 -78.63
C ARG A 289 -40.53 22.17 -78.26
N LYS A 290 -39.51 22.25 -79.11
CA LYS A 290 -38.20 21.66 -78.85
C LYS A 290 -37.56 22.28 -77.62
N LEU A 291 -37.51 23.61 -77.53
CA LEU A 291 -37.02 24.35 -76.37
C LEU A 291 -37.79 23.99 -75.10
N ALA A 292 -39.12 23.89 -75.18
CA ALA A 292 -39.95 23.50 -74.05
C ALA A 292 -39.63 22.07 -73.54
N LYS A 293 -39.40 21.12 -74.44
CA LYS A 293 -38.97 19.76 -74.06
C LYS A 293 -37.57 19.75 -73.44
N GLU A 294 -36.62 20.48 -74.02
CA GLU A 294 -35.25 20.60 -73.50
C GLU A 294 -35.22 21.23 -72.11
N SER A 295 -36.01 22.28 -71.88
CA SER A 295 -36.18 22.90 -70.56
C SER A 295 -36.74 21.93 -69.52
N ASN A 296 -37.75 21.13 -69.89
CA ASN A 296 -38.33 20.14 -68.98
C ASN A 296 -37.32 19.03 -68.63
N MET A 297 -36.60 18.50 -69.63
CA MET A 297 -35.54 17.51 -69.40
C MET A 297 -34.43 18.07 -68.50
N SER A 298 -34.04 19.33 -68.72
CA SER A 298 -33.01 19.98 -67.90
C SER A 298 -33.49 20.15 -66.46
N ALA A 299 -34.72 20.61 -66.26
CA ALA A 299 -35.31 20.73 -64.93
C ALA A 299 -35.41 19.38 -64.20
N SER A 300 -35.76 18.29 -64.91
CA SER A 300 -35.77 16.95 -64.32
C SER A 300 -34.38 16.43 -63.95
N LYS A 301 -33.33 16.77 -64.72
CA LYS A 301 -31.95 16.46 -64.35
C LYS A 301 -31.51 17.20 -63.08
N ILE A 302 -31.85 18.48 -62.96
CA ILE A 302 -31.53 19.27 -61.76
C ILE A 302 -32.27 18.70 -60.54
N ASP A 303 -33.55 18.31 -60.69
CA ASP A 303 -34.33 17.70 -59.61
C ASP A 303 -33.68 16.42 -59.07
N ASN A 304 -33.17 15.55 -59.96
CA ASN A 304 -32.41 14.36 -59.57
C ASN A 304 -31.12 14.71 -58.80
N MET A 305 -30.40 15.76 -59.21
CA MET A 305 -29.20 16.22 -58.50
C MET A 305 -29.54 16.76 -57.11
N LEU A 306 -30.65 17.50 -56.97
CA LEU A 306 -31.12 17.99 -55.68
C LEU A 306 -31.53 16.85 -54.74
N ASN A 307 -32.15 15.80 -55.25
CA ASN A 307 -32.47 14.61 -54.45
C ASN A 307 -31.20 13.93 -53.89
N GLN A 308 -30.13 13.84 -54.69
CA GLN A 308 -28.84 13.33 -54.21
C GLN A 308 -28.21 14.26 -53.18
N PHE A 309 -28.29 15.58 -53.40
CA PHE A 309 -27.79 16.57 -52.46
C PHE A 309 -28.54 16.50 -51.12
N ARG A 310 -29.88 16.36 -51.16
CA ARG A 310 -30.71 16.16 -49.97
C ARG A 310 -30.26 14.95 -49.15
N SER A 311 -30.07 13.80 -49.80
CA SER A 311 -29.58 12.59 -49.14
C SER A 311 -28.19 12.79 -48.51
N SER A 312 -27.33 13.57 -49.15
CA SER A 312 -26.01 13.92 -48.62
C SER A 312 -26.14 14.80 -47.36
N VAL A 313 -27.04 15.78 -47.36
CA VAL A 313 -27.31 16.64 -46.20
C VAL A 313 -27.91 15.84 -45.03
N GLU A 314 -28.84 14.91 -45.30
CA GLU A 314 -29.39 14.01 -44.29
C GLU A 314 -28.28 13.16 -43.64
N THR A 315 -27.34 12.66 -44.43
CA THR A 315 -26.17 11.92 -43.92
C THR A 315 -25.28 12.80 -43.03
N VAL A 316 -25.07 14.06 -43.42
CA VAL A 316 -24.31 15.02 -42.62
C VAL A 316 -25.00 15.29 -41.28
N LEU A 317 -26.32 15.46 -41.26
CA LEU A 317 -27.09 15.63 -40.03
C LEU A 317 -26.95 14.43 -39.08
N GLN A 318 -27.01 13.20 -39.62
CA GLN A 318 -26.80 11.99 -38.81
C GLN A 318 -25.40 11.93 -38.20
N ASN A 319 -24.36 12.26 -38.97
CA ASN A 319 -22.98 12.30 -38.47
C ASN A 319 -22.78 13.35 -37.37
N ILE A 320 -23.48 14.48 -37.47
CA ILE A 320 -23.46 15.54 -36.44
C ILE A 320 -24.14 15.06 -35.16
N GLU A 321 -25.29 14.39 -35.26
CA GLU A 321 -25.98 13.80 -34.11
C GLU A 321 -25.10 12.75 -33.39
N GLN A 322 -24.43 11.90 -34.15
CA GLN A 322 -23.47 10.95 -33.62
C GLN A 322 -22.28 11.67 -32.94
N SER A 323 -21.75 12.74 -33.55
CA SER A 323 -20.63 13.52 -32.98
C SER A 323 -21.02 14.19 -31.66
N ASN A 324 -22.25 14.71 -31.56
CA ASN A 324 -22.79 15.26 -30.31
C ASN A 324 -22.91 14.20 -29.22
N THR A 325 -23.38 12.99 -29.58
CA THR A 325 -23.47 11.87 -28.63
C THR A 325 -22.10 11.49 -28.09
N ILE A 326 -21.10 11.37 -28.97
CA ILE A 326 -19.70 11.07 -28.59
C ILE A 326 -19.14 12.17 -27.68
N SER A 327 -19.35 13.45 -28.02
CA SER A 327 -18.88 14.58 -27.19
C SER A 327 -19.49 14.54 -25.77
N GLN A 328 -20.77 14.22 -25.64
CA GLN A 328 -21.43 14.08 -24.33
C GLN A 328 -20.86 12.91 -23.52
N GLU A 329 -20.64 11.76 -24.15
CA GLU A 329 -20.00 10.61 -23.49
C GLU A 329 -18.57 10.93 -23.05
N GLN A 330 -17.82 11.66 -23.87
CA GLN A 330 -16.48 12.11 -23.56
C GLN A 330 -16.46 13.08 -22.37
N ALA A 331 -17.39 14.04 -22.31
CA ALA A 331 -17.53 14.95 -21.16
C ALA A 331 -17.79 14.17 -19.85
N LYS A 332 -18.67 13.17 -19.89
CA LYS A 332 -18.92 12.29 -18.73
C LYS A 332 -17.69 11.46 -18.33
N SER A 333 -16.96 10.95 -19.31
CA SER A 333 -15.71 10.22 -19.06
C SER A 333 -14.67 11.12 -18.39
N ASN A 334 -14.50 12.35 -18.86
CA ASN A 334 -13.58 13.33 -18.28
C ASN A 334 -13.91 13.62 -16.81
N GLN A 335 -15.21 13.76 -16.47
CA GLN A 335 -15.64 13.92 -15.07
C GLN A 335 -15.25 12.73 -14.19
N ASN A 336 -15.41 11.50 -14.70
CA ASN A 336 -15.00 10.30 -13.97
C ASN A 336 -13.48 10.25 -13.77
N ILE A 337 -12.69 10.62 -14.79
CA ILE A 337 -11.23 10.68 -14.68
C ILE A 337 -10.83 11.71 -13.64
N ALA A 338 -11.44 12.91 -13.65
CA ALA A 338 -11.17 13.95 -12.65
C ALA A 338 -11.41 13.44 -11.21
N TYR A 339 -12.51 12.70 -10.98
CA TYR A 339 -12.78 12.08 -9.68
C TYR A 339 -11.74 11.00 -9.30
N MET A 340 -11.30 10.19 -10.27
CA MET A 340 -10.24 9.19 -10.02
C MET A 340 -8.91 9.85 -9.69
N LEU A 341 -8.56 10.97 -10.33
CA LEU A 341 -7.35 11.72 -10.04
C LEU A 341 -7.36 12.30 -8.62
N ASP A 342 -8.52 12.76 -8.13
CA ASP A 342 -8.66 13.24 -6.74
C ASP A 342 -8.41 12.11 -5.73
N ASN A 343 -8.99 10.93 -5.96
CA ASN A 343 -8.71 9.74 -5.13
C ASN A 343 -7.22 9.35 -5.17
N LEU A 344 -6.56 9.46 -6.33
CA LEU A 344 -5.12 9.20 -6.45
C LEU A 344 -4.28 10.24 -5.70
N ARG A 345 -4.70 11.51 -5.63
CA ARG A 345 -4.04 12.52 -4.79
C ARG A 345 -4.09 12.14 -3.32
N ASP A 346 -5.21 11.62 -2.85
CA ASP A 346 -5.36 11.14 -1.47
C ASP A 346 -4.48 9.93 -1.15
N VAL A 347 -4.37 8.99 -2.09
CA VAL A 347 -3.45 7.84 -1.97
C VAL A 347 -2.00 8.33 -1.95
N GLY A 348 -1.62 9.24 -2.85
CA GLY A 348 -0.29 9.83 -2.89
C GLY A 348 0.08 10.53 -1.58
N ARG A 349 -0.86 11.28 -0.99
CA ARG A 349 -0.66 11.93 0.32
C ARG A 349 -0.41 10.90 1.42
N LYS A 350 -1.21 9.85 1.49
CA LYS A 350 -1.02 8.77 2.49
C LYS A 350 0.33 8.07 2.35
N LEU A 351 0.80 7.86 1.12
CA LEU A 351 2.12 7.28 0.87
C LEU A 351 3.25 8.20 1.34
N MET A 352 3.11 9.52 1.11
CA MET A 352 4.07 10.51 1.60
C MET A 352 4.13 10.51 3.15
N ASP A 353 2.97 10.55 3.82
CA ASP A 353 2.89 10.48 5.28
C ASP A 353 3.53 9.18 5.83
N MET A 354 3.37 8.06 5.12
CA MET A 354 3.98 6.78 5.51
C MET A 354 5.51 6.78 5.36
N SER A 355 6.03 7.45 4.33
CA SER A 355 7.47 7.64 4.12
C SER A 355 8.09 8.52 5.21
N GLU A 356 7.41 9.62 5.58
CA GLU A 356 7.89 10.56 6.59
C GLU A 356 7.83 10.01 8.02
N ARG A 357 6.83 9.19 8.36
CA ARG A 357 6.72 8.59 9.71
C ARG A 357 7.75 7.49 9.99
N LYS A 358 8.38 6.95 8.95
CA LYS A 358 9.35 5.84 9.05
C LYS A 358 10.80 6.25 8.71
N SER A 359 11.01 7.49 8.27
CA SER A 359 12.33 8.11 8.11
C SER A 359 12.81 8.71 9.43
#